data_AF-A0A6J1MA75-F1
#
_entry.id   AF-A0A6J1MA75-F1
#
_cell.length_a   1.000
_cell.length_b   1.000
_cell.length_c   1.000
_cell.angle_alpha   90.00
_cell.angle_beta   90.00
_cell.angle_gamma   90.00
#
_symmetry.space_group_name_H-M   'P 1'
#
loop_
_entity.id
_entity.type
_entity.pdbx_description
1 polymer ?
#
loop_
_entity_poly.entity_id
_entity_poly.type
_entity_poly.pdbx_seq_one_letter_code
_entity_poly.pdbx_strand_id
1 'polypeptide(L)'
;MAKGFAMISTNFPLAIIFLIGILIPIIAMRRSNEVCENSIQLENDCGRYCFRIVKPVLDHTRVLQRQVEGCNMNEKSEFISKFEQIERLLLEKFDAFEEAMTNMVESLSDMRPFQKIGAKYYFIENQLPLSWFDAAERCRLMGAHLASPQNKFEYDALKANLHKTYYWLDINSLAKNGEFTSATTGEKAKFLQWQRGEPNNVKDNEKCVILPGWPGNHMNDEDCKKTFYFVCEKGRHMLKAH
;
A
#
# COMPACT_ATOMS: atom_id res chain seq x y z
N MET A 1 -55.83 1.49 -40.00
CA MET A 1 -56.90 0.67 -40.61
C MET A 1 -57.87 0.28 -39.51
N ALA A 2 -59.00 1.00 -39.45
CA ALA A 2 -60.17 0.58 -38.70
C ALA A 2 -60.93 -0.50 -39.48
N LYS A 3 -61.55 -1.43 -38.76
CA LYS A 3 -62.74 -2.25 -39.09
C LYS A 3 -62.88 -3.20 -37.88
N GLY A 4 -63.84 -3.05 -36.96
CA GLY A 4 -65.20 -2.59 -37.11
C GLY A 4 -66.09 -3.81 -37.35
N PHE A 5 -66.66 -4.37 -36.28
CA PHE A 5 -67.93 -5.10 -36.30
C PHE A 5 -68.65 -4.86 -34.96
N ALA A 6 -69.57 -3.90 -34.99
CA ALA A 6 -70.84 -3.98 -34.25
C ALA A 6 -71.71 -5.04 -34.95
N MET A 7 -72.77 -5.64 -34.41
CA MET A 7 -73.82 -5.14 -33.53
C MET A 7 -74.75 -6.34 -33.20
N ILE A 8 -75.74 -6.10 -32.33
CA ILE A 8 -77.00 -6.83 -32.07
C ILE A 8 -76.90 -7.84 -30.91
N SER A 9 -77.28 -7.49 -29.68
CA SER A 9 -78.63 -7.17 -29.16
C SER A 9 -79.54 -8.39 -29.04
N THR A 10 -79.55 -9.00 -27.86
CA THR A 10 -80.80 -9.51 -27.25
C THR A 10 -80.78 -9.24 -25.76
N ASN A 11 -81.63 -8.30 -25.35
CA ASN A 11 -82.00 -8.00 -23.98
C ASN A 11 -82.42 -9.26 -23.21
N PHE A 12 -81.66 -9.62 -22.19
CA PHE A 12 -82.17 -10.29 -21.00
C PHE A 12 -81.93 -9.32 -19.82
N PRO A 13 -82.89 -9.14 -18.90
CA PRO A 13 -82.87 -8.01 -17.99
C PRO A 13 -81.64 -8.05 -17.07
N LEU A 14 -80.78 -7.03 -17.21
CA LEU A 14 -79.57 -6.78 -16.42
C LEU A 14 -79.82 -6.73 -14.90
N ALA A 15 -81.07 -6.71 -14.45
CA ALA A 15 -81.46 -6.77 -13.05
C ALA A 15 -81.17 -8.11 -12.35
N ILE A 16 -81.15 -9.25 -13.07
CA ILE A 16 -80.95 -10.58 -12.43
C ILE A 16 -79.46 -10.92 -12.25
N ILE A 17 -78.59 -10.48 -13.18
CA ILE A 17 -77.13 -10.67 -13.03
C ILE A 17 -76.57 -9.75 -11.93
N PHE A 18 -77.16 -8.56 -11.73
CA PHE A 18 -76.74 -7.63 -10.67
C PHE A 18 -77.09 -8.14 -9.26
N LEU A 19 -78.20 -8.87 -9.08
CA LEU A 19 -78.56 -9.43 -7.77
C LEU A 19 -77.69 -10.64 -7.37
N ILE A 20 -77.25 -11.45 -8.33
CA ILE A 20 -76.38 -12.62 -8.06
C ILE A 20 -74.90 -12.16 -7.91
N GLY A 21 -74.48 -11.13 -8.64
CA GLY A 21 -73.13 -10.58 -8.58
C GLY A 21 -72.82 -9.70 -7.35
N ILE A 22 -73.82 -9.14 -6.67
CA ILE A 22 -73.62 -8.30 -5.47
C ILE A 22 -73.77 -9.09 -4.16
N LEU A 23 -74.55 -10.17 -4.12
CA LEU A 23 -74.72 -10.97 -2.90
C LEU A 23 -73.59 -11.99 -2.64
N ILE A 24 -72.87 -12.43 -3.67
CA ILE A 24 -71.75 -13.37 -3.51
C ILE A 24 -70.48 -12.69 -2.93
N PRO A 25 -70.14 -11.43 -3.28
CA PRO A 25 -69.04 -10.71 -2.62
C PRO A 25 -69.39 -10.16 -1.24
N ILE A 26 -70.66 -9.88 -0.91
CA ILE A 26 -71.05 -9.41 0.44
C ILE A 26 -70.86 -10.51 1.50
N ILE A 27 -71.03 -11.80 1.13
CA ILE A 27 -70.68 -12.92 2.01
C ILE A 27 -69.15 -13.14 2.05
N ALA A 28 -68.43 -12.81 0.97
CA ALA A 28 -66.97 -12.96 0.90
C ALA A 28 -66.16 -11.77 1.47
N MET A 29 -66.72 -10.55 1.55
CA MET A 29 -66.06 -9.34 2.08
C MET A 29 -66.44 -9.00 3.53
N ARG A 30 -67.34 -9.74 4.18
CA ARG A 30 -67.55 -9.60 5.65
C ARG A 30 -66.46 -10.28 6.49
N ARG A 31 -65.27 -10.45 5.92
CA ARG A 31 -64.10 -11.04 6.56
C ARG A 31 -62.84 -10.22 6.29
N SER A 32 -62.90 -8.92 6.51
CA SER A 32 -61.70 -8.12 6.76
C SER A 32 -62.07 -6.78 7.36
N ASN A 33 -61.73 -6.63 8.64
CA ASN A 33 -61.61 -5.41 9.42
C ASN A 33 -62.95 -4.86 9.95
N GLU A 34 -63.30 -5.14 11.21
CA GLU A 34 -62.85 -4.34 12.36
C GLU A 34 -63.47 -4.82 13.69
N VAL A 35 -62.70 -4.64 14.76
CA VAL A 35 -63.10 -4.45 16.16
C VAL A 35 -63.44 -5.71 16.98
N CYS A 36 -62.47 -6.06 17.83
CA CYS A 36 -62.69 -6.74 19.09
C CYS A 36 -63.68 -5.93 19.94
N GLU A 37 -64.89 -6.41 20.19
CA GLU A 37 -65.55 -6.04 21.45
C GLU A 37 -66.63 -7.05 21.86
N ASN A 38 -66.28 -7.76 22.93
CA ASN A 38 -67.15 -8.26 23.99
C ASN A 38 -68.03 -9.51 23.79
N SER A 39 -67.84 -10.38 24.80
CA SER A 39 -68.65 -11.53 25.20
C SER A 39 -68.60 -12.77 24.33
N ILE A 40 -67.58 -13.60 24.56
CA ILE A 40 -67.85 -15.04 24.60
C ILE A 40 -67.23 -15.60 25.87
N GLN A 41 -68.07 -15.83 26.88
CA GLN A 41 -67.89 -16.95 27.81
C GLN A 41 -67.81 -18.21 26.95
N LEU A 42 -66.62 -18.48 26.44
CA LEU A 42 -66.33 -19.66 25.68
C LEU A 42 -65.57 -20.57 26.63
N GLU A 43 -66.34 -21.26 27.47
CA GLU A 43 -65.90 -22.49 28.10
C GLU A 43 -65.70 -23.54 26.99
N ASN A 44 -64.66 -23.32 26.17
CA ASN A 44 -64.18 -24.31 25.21
C ASN A 44 -63.27 -25.25 25.97
N ASP A 45 -63.76 -26.46 26.21
CA ASP A 45 -62.92 -27.55 26.71
C ASP A 45 -61.69 -27.77 25.82
N CYS A 46 -61.76 -27.47 24.52
CA CYS A 46 -60.60 -27.46 23.63
C CYS A 46 -59.54 -26.41 24.00
N GLY A 47 -59.94 -25.19 24.40
CA GLY A 47 -59.00 -24.16 24.83
C GLY A 47 -58.33 -24.51 26.16
N ARG A 48 -59.12 -25.06 27.10
CA ARG A 48 -58.63 -25.55 28.39
C ARG A 48 -57.70 -26.77 28.23
N TYR A 49 -58.03 -27.66 27.30
CA TYR A 49 -57.24 -28.85 26.95
C TYR A 49 -55.93 -28.46 26.25
N CYS A 50 -55.99 -27.59 25.23
CA CYS A 50 -54.80 -27.05 24.57
C CYS A 50 -53.90 -26.33 25.58
N PHE A 51 -54.46 -25.48 26.44
CA PHE A 51 -53.70 -24.81 27.50
C PHE A 51 -53.10 -25.81 28.49
N ARG A 52 -53.84 -26.87 28.88
CA ARG A 52 -53.33 -27.94 29.75
C ARG A 52 -52.16 -28.71 29.12
N ILE A 53 -52.16 -28.91 27.80
CA ILE A 53 -51.06 -29.55 27.06
C ILE A 53 -49.83 -28.66 27.01
N VAL A 54 -49.99 -27.34 26.75
CA VAL A 54 -48.84 -26.43 26.63
C VAL A 54 -48.36 -25.88 27.96
N LYS A 55 -49.18 -25.96 29.03
CA LYS A 55 -48.85 -25.43 30.36
C LYS A 55 -47.54 -25.98 30.92
N PRO A 56 -47.23 -27.29 30.88
CA PRO A 56 -45.94 -27.81 31.33
C PRO A 56 -44.76 -27.21 30.55
N VAL A 57 -44.92 -26.99 29.25
CA VAL A 57 -43.89 -26.36 28.40
C VAL A 57 -43.74 -24.90 28.77
N LEU A 58 -44.84 -24.14 28.93
CA LEU A 58 -44.80 -22.73 29.34
C LEU A 58 -44.21 -22.56 30.75
N ASP A 59 -44.56 -23.45 31.69
CA ASP A 59 -44.00 -23.47 33.04
C ASP A 59 -42.49 -23.80 32.99
N HIS A 60 -42.08 -24.76 32.14
CA HIS A 60 -40.67 -25.07 31.90
C HIS A 60 -39.93 -23.90 31.23
N THR A 61 -40.52 -23.24 30.23
CA THR A 61 -39.96 -22.05 29.59
C THR A 61 -39.79 -20.91 30.59
N ARG A 62 -40.74 -20.72 31.52
CA ARG A 62 -40.64 -19.71 32.60
C ARG A 62 -39.51 -20.04 33.59
N VAL A 63 -39.32 -21.32 33.92
CA VAL A 63 -38.21 -21.78 34.77
C VAL A 63 -36.87 -21.59 34.06
N LEU A 64 -36.76 -22.02 32.80
CA LEU A 64 -35.57 -21.80 31.97
C LEU A 64 -35.27 -20.31 31.83
N GLN A 65 -36.29 -19.48 31.61
CA GLN A 65 -36.11 -18.04 31.47
C GLN A 65 -35.62 -17.40 32.77
N ARG A 66 -36.13 -17.82 33.93
CA ARG A 66 -35.58 -17.41 35.24
C ARG A 66 -34.16 -17.91 35.49
N GLN A 67 -33.81 -19.09 34.98
CA GLN A 67 -32.44 -19.62 35.05
C GLN A 67 -31.48 -18.84 34.15
N VAL A 68 -31.94 -18.42 32.96
CA VAL A 68 -31.18 -17.55 32.03
C VAL A 68 -31.05 -16.13 32.58
N GLU A 69 -32.09 -15.59 33.21
CA GLU A 69 -32.06 -14.29 33.91
C GLU A 69 -31.24 -14.37 35.22
N GLY A 70 -31.15 -15.55 35.82
CA GLY A 70 -30.37 -15.85 37.02
C GLY A 70 -28.93 -16.30 36.73
N CYS A 71 -28.55 -16.53 35.47
CA CYS A 71 -27.15 -16.65 35.08
C CYS A 71 -26.46 -15.34 35.47
N ASN A 72 -25.44 -15.45 36.31
CA ASN A 72 -24.89 -14.33 37.06
C ASN A 72 -24.43 -13.22 36.12
N MET A 73 -25.13 -12.09 36.12
CA MET A 73 -24.71 -10.90 35.38
C MET A 73 -23.30 -10.44 35.80
N ASN A 74 -22.83 -10.84 36.99
CA ASN A 74 -21.47 -10.60 37.45
C ASN A 74 -20.42 -11.47 36.71
N GLU A 75 -20.72 -12.71 36.31
CA GLU A 75 -19.78 -13.53 35.51
C GLU A 75 -19.68 -13.02 34.07
N LYS A 76 -20.80 -12.55 33.50
CA LYS A 76 -20.83 -11.89 32.19
C LYS A 76 -20.12 -10.54 32.24
N SER A 77 -20.32 -9.76 33.30
CA SER A 77 -19.62 -8.49 33.53
C SER A 77 -18.12 -8.70 33.73
N GLU A 78 -17.71 -9.75 34.43
CA GLU A 78 -16.31 -10.11 34.62
C GLU A 78 -15.67 -10.54 33.30
N PHE A 79 -16.37 -11.34 32.49
CA PHE A 79 -15.89 -11.75 31.17
C PHE A 79 -15.77 -10.57 30.21
N ILE A 80 -16.76 -9.67 30.17
CA ILE A 80 -16.72 -8.44 29.37
C ILE A 80 -15.56 -7.56 29.82
N SER A 81 -15.39 -7.36 31.13
CA SER A 81 -14.28 -6.57 31.67
C SER A 81 -12.92 -7.17 31.31
N LYS A 82 -12.78 -8.51 31.33
CA LYS A 82 -11.56 -9.20 30.87
C LYS A 82 -11.33 -9.03 29.37
N PHE A 83 -12.39 -9.05 28.56
CA PHE A 83 -12.28 -8.87 27.12
C PHE A 83 -11.86 -7.44 26.76
N GLU A 84 -12.45 -6.43 27.40
CA GLU A 84 -12.06 -5.02 27.28
C GLU A 84 -10.61 -4.80 27.76
N GLN A 85 -10.19 -5.50 28.82
CA GLN A 85 -8.82 -5.44 29.30
C GLN A 85 -7.83 -6.06 28.29
N ILE A 86 -8.18 -7.17 27.65
CA ILE A 86 -7.36 -7.80 26.61
C ILE A 86 -7.31 -6.90 25.37
N GLU A 87 -8.41 -6.29 24.96
CA GLU A 87 -8.46 -5.36 23.83
C GLU A 87 -7.57 -4.14 24.07
N ARG A 88 -7.64 -3.53 25.26
CA ARG A 88 -6.73 -2.43 25.64
C ARG A 88 -5.27 -2.88 25.62
N LEU A 89 -4.96 -4.04 26.18
CA LEU A 89 -3.59 -4.57 26.18
C LEU A 89 -3.09 -4.83 24.76
N LEU A 90 -3.94 -5.35 23.87
CA LEU A 90 -3.61 -5.57 22.47
C LEU A 90 -3.31 -4.27 21.74
N LEU A 91 -4.13 -3.24 21.93
CA LEU A 91 -3.92 -1.92 21.34
C LEU A 91 -2.60 -1.29 21.83
N GLU A 92 -2.35 -1.31 23.14
CA GLU A 92 -1.08 -0.82 23.71
C GLU A 92 0.15 -1.56 23.16
N LYS A 93 0.05 -2.88 22.99
CA LYS A 93 1.14 -3.68 22.42
C LYS A 93 1.32 -3.42 20.93
N PHE A 94 0.26 -3.13 20.21
CA PHE A 94 0.30 -2.79 18.80
C PHE A 94 0.96 -1.42 18.60
N ASP A 95 0.59 -0.40 19.37
CA ASP A 95 1.21 0.93 19.34
C ASP A 95 2.71 0.85 19.65
N ALA A 96 3.09 0.09 20.69
CA ALA A 96 4.50 -0.12 21.04
C ALA A 96 5.27 -0.87 19.94
N PHE A 97 4.62 -1.78 19.22
CA PHE A 97 5.21 -2.48 18.09
C PHE A 97 5.38 -1.55 16.87
N GLU A 98 4.41 -0.70 16.58
CA GLU A 98 4.50 0.30 15.52
C GLU A 98 5.59 1.33 15.80
N GLU A 99 5.73 1.79 17.05
CA GLU A 99 6.81 2.67 17.47
C GLU A 99 8.18 1.98 17.29
N ALA A 100 8.29 0.72 17.71
CA ALA A 100 9.52 -0.06 17.53
C ALA A 100 9.87 -0.27 16.04
N MET A 101 8.88 -0.53 15.18
CA MET A 101 9.09 -0.61 13.74
C MET A 101 9.51 0.73 13.14
N THR A 102 8.90 1.83 13.58
CA THR A 102 9.22 3.18 13.10
C THR A 102 10.67 3.53 13.45
N ASN A 103 11.08 3.28 14.69
CA ASN A 103 12.46 3.48 15.15
C ASN A 103 13.46 2.58 14.38
N MET A 104 13.07 1.34 14.06
CA MET A 104 13.89 0.45 13.24
C MET A 104 14.03 0.96 11.80
N VAL A 105 12.95 1.49 11.20
CA VAL A 105 12.97 2.08 9.85
C VAL A 105 13.79 3.38 9.82
N GLU A 106 13.73 4.20 10.87
CA GLU A 106 14.59 5.38 11.01
C GLU A 106 16.07 4.99 11.16
N SER A 107 16.38 3.96 11.95
CA SER A 107 17.74 3.40 12.02
C SER A 107 18.23 2.83 10.68
N LEU A 108 17.34 2.21 9.89
CA LEU A 108 17.63 1.77 8.53
C LEU A 108 17.71 2.92 7.52
N SER A 109 17.12 4.08 7.83
CA SER A 109 17.20 5.28 7.01
C SER A 109 18.59 5.91 7.06
N ASP A 110 19.24 5.88 8.23
CA ASP A 110 20.67 6.19 8.41
C ASP A 110 21.59 5.17 7.74
N MET A 111 21.10 3.94 7.51
CA MET A 111 21.78 2.92 6.71
C MET A 111 21.56 3.07 5.20
N ARG A 112 20.79 4.06 4.70
CA ARG A 112 20.70 4.27 3.24
C ARG A 112 22.05 4.82 2.76
N PRO A 113 22.88 4.04 2.04
CA PRO A 113 24.17 4.55 1.60
C PRO A 113 23.98 5.68 0.57
N PHE A 114 22.84 5.74 -0.12
CA PHE A 114 22.64 6.65 -1.22
C PHE A 114 21.82 7.88 -0.83
N GLN A 115 22.44 9.06 -0.95
CA GLN A 115 21.79 10.36 -0.85
C GLN A 115 21.28 10.84 -2.22
N LYS A 116 20.11 11.49 -2.23
CA LYS A 116 19.54 12.04 -3.47
C LYS A 116 20.18 13.39 -3.78
N ILE A 117 20.85 13.50 -4.93
CA ILE A 117 21.43 14.76 -5.43
C ILE A 117 20.85 15.01 -6.82
N GLY A 118 20.05 16.07 -6.96
CA GLY A 118 19.30 16.35 -8.17
C GLY A 118 18.34 15.23 -8.54
N ALA A 119 18.53 14.62 -9.72
CA ALA A 119 17.66 13.57 -10.25
C ALA A 119 18.13 12.13 -9.94
N LYS A 120 19.32 11.97 -9.35
CA LYS A 120 20.03 10.70 -9.15
C LYS A 120 20.31 10.46 -7.66
N TYR A 121 20.72 9.23 -7.34
CA TYR A 121 21.10 8.82 -6.00
C TYR A 121 22.59 8.47 -5.98
N TYR A 122 23.33 9.00 -5.02
CA TYR A 122 24.78 8.82 -4.92
C TYR A 122 25.20 8.31 -3.55
N PHE A 123 26.14 7.38 -3.52
CA PHE A 123 26.90 7.03 -2.31
C PHE A 123 28.31 7.59 -2.47
N ILE A 124 28.74 8.40 -1.52
CA ILE A 124 30.07 9.03 -1.54
C ILE A 124 30.92 8.35 -0.46
N GLU A 125 31.84 7.50 -0.89
CA GLU A 125 32.79 6.85 0.01
C GLU A 125 33.88 7.86 0.41
N ASN A 126 34.07 8.07 1.70
CA ASN A 126 34.94 9.11 2.25
C ASN A 126 36.02 8.57 3.22
N GLN A 127 36.01 7.26 3.48
CA GLN A 127 36.86 6.62 4.47
C GLN A 127 37.83 5.63 3.82
N LEU A 128 37.37 4.86 2.84
CA LEU A 128 38.17 3.80 2.21
C LEU A 128 38.57 4.16 0.78
N PRO A 129 39.82 4.61 0.54
CA PRO A 129 40.33 4.79 -0.81
C PRO A 129 40.65 3.45 -1.46
N LEU A 130 40.29 3.30 -2.73
CA LEU A 130 40.42 2.07 -3.51
C LEU A 130 40.97 2.35 -4.90
N SER A 131 41.50 1.31 -5.56
CA SER A 131 41.81 1.39 -6.99
C SER A 131 40.54 1.64 -7.80
N TRP A 132 40.67 2.14 -9.02
CA TRP A 132 39.50 2.37 -9.87
C TRP A 132 38.70 1.07 -10.09
N PHE A 133 39.39 -0.06 -10.24
CA PHE A 133 38.79 -1.37 -10.43
C PHE A 133 38.03 -1.83 -9.18
N ASP A 134 38.65 -1.74 -8.01
CA ASP A 134 38.03 -2.14 -6.74
C ASP A 134 36.85 -1.23 -6.38
N ALA A 135 36.97 0.07 -6.67
CA ALA A 135 35.88 1.04 -6.48
C ALA A 135 34.69 0.75 -7.40
N ALA A 136 34.94 0.43 -8.68
CA ALA A 136 33.90 0.01 -9.63
C ALA A 136 33.19 -1.26 -9.15
N GLU A 137 33.95 -2.25 -8.70
CA GLU A 137 33.37 -3.47 -8.13
C GLU A 137 32.57 -3.19 -6.85
N ARG A 138 33.07 -2.33 -5.96
CA ARG A 138 32.37 -1.95 -4.73
C ARG A 138 31.02 -1.30 -5.04
N CYS A 139 30.96 -0.40 -6.02
CA CYS A 139 29.69 0.17 -6.47
C CYS A 139 28.75 -0.90 -7.05
N ARG A 140 29.27 -1.83 -7.86
CA ARG A 140 28.50 -2.95 -8.43
C ARG A 140 27.88 -3.84 -7.35
N LEU A 141 28.63 -4.17 -6.30
CA LEU A 141 28.14 -4.95 -5.15
C LEU A 141 27.01 -4.25 -4.38
N MET A 142 26.93 -2.91 -4.48
CA MET A 142 25.85 -2.10 -3.90
C MET A 142 24.65 -1.94 -4.86
N GLY A 143 24.64 -2.63 -6.00
CA GLY A 143 23.63 -2.48 -7.05
C GLY A 143 23.69 -1.13 -7.74
N ALA A 144 24.88 -0.53 -7.84
CA ALA A 144 25.16 0.77 -8.42
C ALA A 144 26.34 0.66 -9.40
N HIS A 145 26.77 1.78 -9.96
CA HIS A 145 28.02 1.88 -10.70
C HIS A 145 28.79 3.13 -10.25
N LEU A 146 30.05 3.31 -10.67
CA LEU A 146 30.74 4.58 -10.40
C LEU A 146 29.95 5.75 -11.01
N ALA A 147 30.05 6.93 -10.42
CA ALA A 147 29.29 8.08 -10.89
C ALA A 147 29.72 8.53 -12.29
N SER A 148 28.75 8.88 -13.13
CA SER A 148 28.97 9.39 -14.47
C SER A 148 28.07 10.60 -14.71
N PRO A 149 28.52 11.81 -14.32
CA PRO A 149 27.79 13.03 -14.59
C PRO A 149 27.55 13.20 -16.09
N GLN A 150 26.29 13.39 -16.50
CA GLN A 150 25.91 13.44 -17.92
C GLN A 150 25.84 14.87 -18.47
N ASN A 151 25.89 15.87 -17.60
CA ASN A 151 25.81 17.28 -17.95
C ASN A 151 26.37 18.15 -16.82
N LYS A 152 26.51 19.46 -17.08
CA LYS A 152 27.05 20.42 -16.12
C LYS A 152 26.26 20.51 -14.82
N PHE A 153 24.93 20.42 -14.88
CA PHE A 153 24.09 20.50 -13.68
C PHE A 153 24.33 19.31 -12.74
N GLU A 154 24.38 18.08 -13.28
CA GLU A 154 24.71 16.89 -12.49
C GLU A 154 26.13 16.96 -11.92
N TYR A 155 27.08 17.44 -12.73
CA TYR A 155 28.47 17.60 -12.32
C TYR A 155 28.61 18.59 -11.16
N ASP A 156 28.05 19.79 -11.28
CA ASP A 156 28.14 20.83 -10.24
C ASP A 156 27.44 20.37 -8.94
N ALA A 157 26.28 19.73 -9.07
CA ALA A 157 25.52 19.22 -7.93
C ALA A 157 26.28 18.10 -7.20
N LEU A 158 26.90 17.17 -7.93
CA LEU A 158 27.75 16.14 -7.34
C LEU A 158 28.96 16.79 -6.66
N LYS A 159 29.67 17.67 -7.37
CA LYS A 159 30.90 18.29 -6.90
C LYS A 159 30.72 19.09 -5.60
N ALA A 160 29.57 19.74 -5.42
CA ALA A 160 29.25 20.47 -4.20
C ALA A 160 29.26 19.61 -2.92
N ASN A 161 29.15 18.28 -3.06
CA ASN A 161 29.13 17.31 -1.96
C ASN A 161 30.47 16.55 -1.80
N LEU A 162 31.51 16.93 -2.53
CA LEU A 162 32.82 16.27 -2.51
C LEU A 162 33.81 17.06 -1.65
N HIS A 163 34.17 16.49 -0.50
CA HIS A 163 34.97 17.15 0.55
C HIS A 163 36.37 16.55 0.76
N LYS A 164 36.77 15.60 -0.10
CA LYS A 164 38.09 14.95 -0.05
C LYS A 164 38.87 15.29 -1.31
N THR A 165 40.15 14.93 -1.32
CA THR A 165 41.08 15.32 -2.38
C THR A 165 40.62 14.84 -3.76
N TYR A 166 40.39 13.53 -3.95
CA TYR A 166 40.08 12.95 -5.26
C TYR A 166 39.06 11.82 -5.16
N TYR A 167 38.15 11.77 -6.13
CA TYR A 167 37.13 10.73 -6.25
C TYR A 167 37.14 10.09 -7.64
N TRP A 168 37.12 8.75 -7.70
CA TRP A 168 36.92 8.04 -8.97
C TRP A 168 35.53 8.26 -9.56
N LEU A 169 35.49 8.39 -10.89
CA LEU A 169 34.29 8.39 -11.74
C LEU A 169 34.28 7.16 -12.65
N ASP A 170 33.14 6.86 -13.27
CA ASP A 170 32.95 5.71 -14.18
C ASP A 170 33.74 5.81 -15.50
N ILE A 171 34.32 6.97 -15.76
CA ILE A 171 34.89 7.33 -17.05
C ILE A 171 36.34 6.87 -17.13
N ASN A 172 36.72 6.22 -18.24
CA ASN A 172 38.07 5.74 -18.49
C ASN A 172 38.39 5.68 -20.00
N SER A 173 39.67 5.57 -20.34
CA SER A 173 40.19 5.38 -21.70
C SER A 173 40.93 4.04 -21.88
N LEU A 174 40.56 3.03 -21.07
CA LEU A 174 41.21 1.70 -21.07
C LEU A 174 41.00 0.95 -22.40
N ALA A 175 39.83 1.11 -23.03
CA ALA A 175 39.51 0.43 -24.29
C ALA A 175 40.28 1.01 -25.48
N LYS A 176 40.47 2.33 -25.51
CA LYS A 176 41.21 3.04 -26.55
C LYS A 176 41.82 4.31 -25.98
N ASN A 177 43.14 4.40 -26.05
CA ASN A 177 43.88 5.52 -25.49
C ASN A 177 43.37 6.86 -26.05
N GLY A 178 43.10 7.82 -25.16
CA GLY A 178 42.55 9.14 -25.49
C GLY A 178 41.05 9.18 -25.78
N GLU A 179 40.35 8.03 -25.84
CA GLU A 179 38.89 7.98 -25.96
C GLU A 179 38.24 7.62 -24.63
N PHE A 180 37.69 8.64 -23.96
CA PHE A 180 37.04 8.48 -22.67
C PHE A 180 35.59 7.98 -22.81
N THR A 181 35.33 6.81 -22.23
CA THR A 181 34.05 6.09 -22.26
C THR A 181 33.60 5.76 -20.86
N SER A 182 32.29 5.60 -20.68
CA SER A 182 31.70 5.11 -19.44
C SER A 182 31.90 3.59 -19.36
N ALA A 183 32.48 3.10 -18.27
CA ALA A 183 32.62 1.64 -18.05
C ALA A 183 31.27 0.94 -17.95
N THR A 184 30.26 1.65 -17.44
CA THR A 184 28.90 1.14 -17.28
C THR A 184 28.16 0.96 -18.61
N THR A 185 28.28 1.93 -19.52
CA THR A 185 27.49 1.94 -20.76
C THR A 185 28.29 1.53 -22.00
N GLY A 186 29.62 1.63 -21.95
CA GLY A 186 30.50 1.53 -23.11
C GLY A 186 30.42 2.73 -24.08
N GLU A 187 29.54 3.70 -23.81
CA GLU A 187 29.39 4.90 -24.65
C GLU A 187 30.47 5.93 -24.33
N LYS A 188 30.77 6.81 -25.30
CA LYS A 188 31.62 7.99 -25.08
C LYS A 188 31.04 8.85 -23.96
N ALA A 189 31.91 9.37 -23.09
CA ALA A 189 31.50 10.25 -22.01
C ALA A 189 30.79 11.50 -22.57
N LYS A 190 29.54 11.72 -22.15
CA LYS A 190 28.70 12.84 -22.65
C LYS A 190 29.10 14.18 -22.07
N PHE A 191 29.75 14.17 -20.91
CA PHE A 191 30.22 15.37 -20.25
C PHE A 191 31.60 15.13 -19.64
N LEU A 192 32.53 16.01 -19.99
CA LEU A 192 33.88 16.05 -19.46
C LEU A 192 34.23 17.52 -19.21
N GLN A 193 34.68 17.81 -17.99
CA GLN A 193 35.15 19.13 -17.63
C GLN A 193 36.55 18.97 -17.05
N TRP A 194 37.55 19.02 -17.92
CA TRP A 194 38.96 18.81 -17.59
C TRP A 194 39.58 20.00 -16.88
N GLN A 195 40.55 19.72 -16.00
CA GLN A 195 41.44 20.74 -15.48
C GLN A 195 42.34 21.28 -16.60
N ARG A 196 42.78 22.53 -16.45
CA ARG A 196 43.71 23.14 -17.41
C ARG A 196 44.98 22.28 -17.48
N GLY A 197 45.28 21.78 -18.67
CA GLY A 197 46.41 20.88 -18.92
C GLY A 197 46.03 19.41 -19.04
N GLU A 198 44.79 19.05 -18.69
CA GLU A 198 44.28 17.69 -18.71
C GLU A 198 43.34 17.42 -19.90
N PRO A 199 43.21 16.14 -20.33
CA PRO A 199 43.97 14.99 -19.87
C PRO A 199 45.38 14.97 -20.45
N ASN A 200 46.40 14.74 -19.62
CA ASN A 200 47.80 14.79 -20.05
C ASN A 200 48.41 13.40 -20.29
N ASN A 201 47.74 12.33 -19.82
CA ASN A 201 48.16 10.94 -19.95
C ASN A 201 49.62 10.70 -19.52
N VAL A 202 50.02 11.09 -18.31
CA VAL A 202 51.41 10.99 -17.83
C VAL A 202 51.93 9.56 -18.03
N LYS A 203 53.12 9.45 -18.67
CA LYS A 203 53.81 8.17 -18.95
C LYS A 203 52.95 7.16 -19.72
N ASP A 204 51.98 7.64 -20.49
CA ASP A 204 51.02 6.81 -21.22
C ASP A 204 50.17 5.86 -20.35
N ASN A 205 50.05 6.13 -19.04
CA ASN A 205 49.46 5.20 -18.08
C ASN A 205 48.25 5.76 -17.31
N GLU A 206 47.91 7.04 -17.50
CA GLU A 206 46.75 7.65 -16.84
C GLU A 206 45.50 7.44 -17.71
N LYS A 207 44.63 6.53 -17.28
CA LYS A 207 43.49 6.05 -18.07
C LYS A 207 42.15 6.16 -17.36
N CYS A 208 42.13 6.47 -16.08
CA CYS A 208 40.90 6.54 -15.28
C CYS A 208 40.65 7.96 -14.79
N VAL A 209 39.40 8.39 -14.75
CA VAL A 209 39.07 9.79 -14.44
C VAL A 209 38.78 9.97 -12.96
N ILE A 210 39.49 10.93 -12.35
CA ILE A 210 39.17 11.47 -11.03
C ILE A 210 38.45 12.81 -11.11
N LEU A 211 37.66 13.10 -10.08
CA LEU A 211 37.10 14.40 -9.79
C LEU A 211 37.63 14.90 -8.44
N PRO A 212 38.41 15.99 -8.42
CA PRO A 212 38.81 16.62 -7.17
C PRO A 212 37.62 17.22 -6.41
N GLY A 213 37.58 17.02 -5.09
CA GLY A 213 36.67 17.77 -4.19
C GLY A 213 37.19 19.17 -3.89
N TRP A 214 36.48 19.98 -3.08
CA TRP A 214 36.93 21.33 -2.71
C TRP A 214 38.33 21.30 -2.06
N PRO A 215 39.33 22.13 -2.45
CA PRO A 215 39.28 23.26 -3.39
C PRO A 215 39.56 22.92 -4.85
N GLY A 216 39.77 21.65 -5.17
CA GLY A 216 40.15 21.22 -6.50
C GLY A 216 39.18 21.65 -7.60
N ASN A 217 39.73 21.82 -8.81
CA ASN A 217 39.03 22.50 -9.89
C ASN A 217 38.20 21.57 -10.76
N HIS A 218 38.82 20.66 -11.50
CA HIS A 218 38.15 19.97 -12.59
C HIS A 218 38.72 18.56 -12.76
N MET A 219 38.13 17.76 -13.64
CA MET A 219 38.51 16.36 -13.84
C MET A 219 39.98 16.23 -14.25
N ASN A 220 40.59 15.11 -13.86
CA ASN A 220 41.93 14.72 -14.26
C ASN A 220 41.95 13.23 -14.64
N ASP A 221 42.76 12.82 -15.61
CA ASP A 221 43.08 11.42 -15.82
C ASP A 221 44.20 11.00 -14.88
N GLU A 222 44.16 9.75 -14.45
CA GLU A 222 45.10 9.24 -13.46
C GLU A 222 45.29 7.72 -13.63
N ASP A 223 46.39 7.20 -13.10
CA ASP A 223 46.69 5.77 -13.10
C ASP A 223 45.62 5.04 -12.30
N CYS A 224 44.87 4.18 -12.98
CA CYS A 224 43.76 3.40 -12.44
C CYS A 224 44.13 2.56 -11.20
N LYS A 225 45.43 2.27 -11.00
CA LYS A 225 45.93 1.49 -9.86
C LYS A 225 46.17 2.32 -8.61
N LYS A 226 46.20 3.66 -8.71
CA LYS A 226 46.26 4.52 -7.51
C LYS A 226 44.98 4.37 -6.68
N THR A 227 45.07 4.65 -5.39
CA THR A 227 43.93 4.56 -4.49
C THR A 227 43.35 5.93 -4.20
N PHE A 228 42.06 6.11 -4.48
CA PHE A 228 41.30 7.32 -4.17
C PHE A 228 39.93 6.97 -3.62
N TYR A 229 39.27 7.98 -3.04
CA TYR A 229 37.85 7.87 -2.72
C TYR A 229 37.03 7.69 -3.99
N PHE A 230 35.75 7.38 -3.87
CA PHE A 230 34.91 7.13 -5.04
C PHE A 230 33.47 7.48 -4.79
N VAL A 231 32.74 7.69 -5.88
CA VAL A 231 31.32 7.98 -5.84
C VAL A 231 30.60 6.89 -6.62
N CYS A 232 29.62 6.25 -5.99
CA CYS A 232 28.68 5.38 -6.68
C CYS A 232 27.40 6.15 -7.03
N GLU A 233 26.76 5.78 -8.13
CA GLU A 233 25.51 6.35 -8.63
C GLU A 233 24.49 5.24 -8.90
N LYS A 234 23.24 5.49 -8.52
CA LYS A 234 22.05 4.76 -8.98
C LYS A 234 21.17 5.68 -9.82
N GLY A 235 21.00 5.32 -11.09
CA GLY A 235 20.03 5.95 -11.97
C GLY A 235 18.58 5.59 -11.59
N ARG A 236 17.63 6.47 -11.92
CA ARG A 236 16.18 6.24 -11.71
C ARG A 236 15.66 4.98 -12.43
N HIS A 237 16.38 4.49 -13.43
CA HIS A 237 16.09 3.24 -14.15
C HIS A 237 16.46 1.96 -13.40
N MET A 238 17.28 2.03 -12.35
CA MET A 238 17.69 0.87 -11.53
C MET A 238 16.84 0.68 -10.27
N LEU A 239 15.90 1.59 -9.99
CA LEU A 239 14.95 1.49 -8.86
C LEU A 239 13.65 0.76 -9.23
N LYS A 240 13.59 0.11 -10.40
CA LYS A 240 12.45 -0.69 -10.86
C LYS A 240 12.72 -2.20 -10.89
N ALA A 241 13.72 -2.67 -10.14
CA ALA A 241 13.99 -4.10 -10.01
C ALA A 241 13.41 -4.63 -8.68
N HIS A 242 12.31 -5.35 -8.84
CA HIS A 242 11.56 -6.20 -7.89
C HIS A 242 10.74 -5.51 -6.79
#